data_AF-A0A349TG21-F1
#
_entry.id   AF-A0A349TG21-F1
#
_cell.length_a   1.000
_cell.length_b   1.000
_cell.length_c   1.000
_cell.angle_alpha   90.00
_cell.angle_beta   90.00
_cell.angle_gamma   90.00
#
_symmetry.space_group_name_H-M   'P 1'
#
loop_
_entity.id
_entity.type
_entity.pdbx_description
1 polymer ?
#
loop_
_entity_poly.entity_id
_entity_poly.type
_entity_poly.pdbx_seq_one_letter_code
_entity_poly.pdbx_strand_id
1 'polypeptide(L)'
;MSDTTPTKRVWPWFVTFLAGMVAMGIAVDVLDIKSKAVASGMMMVPIVLLFPMVRNAMSNAKQGGSSGDPVRRYLLRMIVVSIVYLSSLFLASQLIESGGDITPLAVVLALVPGIAMSGYFWAIGSLIVEQKDEFQRMLVVRQALIATAIALSLASTWGFLESFELVGHVHAYWWPIAWFFGLGVGAIANKIQHGAAGESM
;
A
#
# COMPACT_ATOMS: atom_id res chain seq x y z
N MET A 1 -24.01 28.38 -15.77
CA MET A 1 -23.04 27.69 -16.64
C MET A 1 -22.06 27.00 -15.71
N SER A 2 -22.29 25.72 -15.42
CA SER A 2 -21.56 24.95 -14.40
C SER A 2 -20.18 24.57 -14.92
N ASP A 3 -19.14 25.15 -14.34
CA ASP A 3 -17.75 24.80 -14.62
C ASP A 3 -17.42 23.51 -13.85
N THR A 4 -17.75 22.36 -14.45
CA THR A 4 -17.33 21.06 -13.94
C THR A 4 -15.92 20.77 -14.44
N THR A 5 -14.91 21.33 -13.76
CA THR A 5 -13.53 20.86 -13.93
C THR A 5 -13.50 19.37 -13.61
N PRO A 6 -13.11 18.50 -14.55
CA PRO A 6 -13.14 17.06 -14.33
C PRO A 6 -12.06 16.71 -13.31
N THR A 7 -12.45 16.43 -12.07
CA THR A 7 -11.55 15.85 -11.09
C THR A 7 -11.09 14.51 -11.66
N LYS A 8 -9.80 14.42 -12.02
CA LYS A 8 -9.24 13.19 -12.58
C LYS A 8 -9.30 12.10 -11.51
N ARG A 9 -10.34 11.27 -11.61
CA ARG A 9 -10.70 10.18 -10.71
C ARG A 9 -9.51 9.22 -10.58
N VAL A 10 -8.90 9.15 -9.40
CA VAL A 10 -7.75 8.26 -9.09
C VAL A 10 -8.17 6.82 -8.78
N TRP A 11 -9.44 6.61 -8.43
CA TRP A 11 -10.05 5.32 -8.11
C TRP A 11 -9.87 4.21 -9.18
N PRO A 12 -10.00 4.48 -10.50
CA PRO A 12 -9.82 3.46 -11.53
C PRO A 12 -8.38 2.92 -11.57
N TRP A 13 -7.39 3.78 -11.28
CA TRP A 13 -5.97 3.40 -11.23
C TRP A 13 -5.65 2.55 -10.00
N PHE A 14 -6.30 2.81 -8.88
CA PHE A 14 -6.17 2.01 -7.66
C PHE A 14 -6.79 0.61 -7.80
N VAL A 15 -7.97 0.51 -8.42
CA VAL A 15 -8.64 -0.78 -8.68
C VAL A 15 -7.85 -1.61 -9.68
N THR A 16 -7.33 -0.99 -10.75
CA THR A 16 -6.49 -1.70 -11.74
C THR A 16 -5.16 -2.15 -11.14
N PHE A 17 -4.56 -1.37 -10.24
CA PHE A 17 -3.37 -1.75 -9.48
C PHE A 17 -3.62 -3.00 -8.60
N LEU A 18 -4.69 -3.01 -7.81
CA LEU A 18 -5.01 -4.14 -6.93
C LEU A 18 -5.45 -5.39 -7.69
N ALA A 19 -6.27 -5.24 -8.72
CA ALA A 19 -6.62 -6.34 -9.61
C ALA A 19 -5.38 -6.91 -10.32
N GLY A 20 -4.43 -6.05 -10.70
CA GLY A 20 -3.13 -6.45 -11.23
C GLY A 20 -2.29 -7.23 -10.22
N MET A 21 -2.27 -6.82 -8.95
CA MET A 21 -1.54 -7.55 -7.90
C MET A 21 -2.12 -8.95 -7.63
N VAL A 22 -3.44 -9.07 -7.54
CA VAL A 22 -4.12 -10.35 -7.29
C VAL A 22 -3.99 -11.29 -8.49
N ALA A 23 -4.24 -10.79 -9.71
CA ALA A 23 -4.08 -11.57 -10.93
C ALA A 23 -2.62 -12.03 -11.14
N MET A 24 -1.65 -11.20 -10.74
CA MET A 24 -0.23 -11.54 -10.84
C MET A 24 0.18 -12.63 -9.84
N GLY A 25 -0.31 -12.56 -8.58
CA GLY A 25 -0.06 -13.62 -7.59
C GLY A 25 -0.55 -14.98 -8.08
N ILE A 26 -1.77 -15.01 -8.64
CA ILE A 26 -2.34 -16.22 -9.24
C ILE A 26 -1.52 -16.67 -10.47
N ALA A 27 -1.06 -15.74 -11.31
CA ALA A 27 -0.29 -16.07 -12.50
C ALA A 27 1.09 -16.66 -12.19
N VAL A 28 1.76 -16.23 -11.11
CA VAL A 28 3.05 -16.81 -10.69
C VAL A 28 2.88 -18.27 -10.27
N ASP A 29 1.82 -18.57 -9.52
CA ASP A 29 1.52 -19.91 -9.03
C ASP A 29 1.05 -20.85 -10.16
N VAL A 30 0.28 -20.33 -11.13
CA VAL A 30 -0.24 -21.13 -12.27
C VAL A 30 0.82 -21.41 -13.35
N LEU A 31 1.83 -20.55 -13.50
CA LEU A 31 2.83 -20.65 -14.57
C LEU A 31 4.16 -21.33 -14.15
N ASP A 32 4.26 -21.83 -12.91
CA ASP A 32 5.41 -22.58 -12.35
C ASP A 32 6.79 -21.93 -12.66
N ILE A 33 6.85 -20.60 -12.54
CA ILE A 33 8.03 -19.81 -12.91
C ILE A 33 9.11 -19.94 -11.83
N LYS A 34 10.06 -20.86 -12.01
CA LYS A 34 11.22 -21.07 -11.12
C LYS A 34 12.29 -19.96 -11.14
N SER A 35 12.21 -19.00 -12.05
CA SER A 35 13.21 -17.93 -12.17
C SER A 35 13.02 -16.84 -11.11
N LYS A 36 13.92 -16.80 -10.13
CA LYS A 36 13.98 -15.73 -9.10
C LYS A 36 14.03 -14.32 -9.71
N ALA A 37 14.57 -14.15 -10.91
CA ALA A 37 14.65 -12.87 -11.64
C ALA A 37 13.30 -12.44 -12.26
N VAL A 38 12.44 -13.39 -12.65
CA VAL A 38 11.13 -13.09 -13.26
C VAL A 38 10.09 -12.80 -12.17
N ALA A 39 10.14 -13.51 -11.04
CA ALA A 39 9.33 -13.21 -9.86
C ALA A 39 9.68 -11.85 -9.23
N SER A 40 10.98 -11.52 -9.13
CA SER A 40 11.44 -10.19 -8.68
C SER A 40 11.19 -9.08 -9.72
N GLY A 41 11.22 -9.39 -11.01
CA GLY A 41 10.81 -8.48 -12.09
C GLY A 41 9.29 -8.21 -12.12
N MET A 42 8.44 -9.18 -11.80
CA MET A 42 6.98 -9.03 -11.74
C MET A 42 6.52 -8.21 -10.52
N MET A 43 7.30 -8.19 -9.43
CA MET A 43 7.10 -7.26 -8.30
C MET A 43 7.41 -5.78 -8.66
N MET A 44 8.00 -5.50 -9.81
CA MET A 44 8.18 -4.15 -10.34
C MET A 44 6.94 -3.61 -11.05
N VAL A 45 6.00 -4.46 -11.45
CA VAL A 45 4.76 -4.04 -12.13
C VAL A 45 3.88 -3.14 -11.24
N PRO A 46 3.69 -3.46 -9.94
CA PRO A 46 3.07 -2.54 -8.98
C PRO A 46 3.86 -1.21 -8.85
N ILE A 47 5.20 -1.26 -8.84
CA ILE A 47 6.07 -0.08 -8.70
C ILE A 47 5.90 0.88 -9.89
N VAL A 48 5.83 0.34 -11.11
CA VAL A 48 5.59 1.11 -12.34
C VAL A 48 4.20 1.72 -12.36
N LEU A 49 3.20 1.07 -11.77
CA LEU A 49 1.82 1.57 -11.69
C LEU A 49 1.61 2.60 -10.57
N LEU A 50 2.40 2.54 -9.49
CA LEU A 50 2.43 3.57 -8.45
C LEU A 50 3.00 4.89 -8.96
N PHE A 51 3.97 4.86 -9.89
CA PHE A 51 4.57 6.09 -10.43
C PHE A 51 3.56 7.04 -11.13
N PRO A 52 2.73 6.60 -12.11
CA PRO A 52 1.69 7.44 -12.69
C PRO A 52 0.60 7.76 -11.67
N MET A 53 0.26 6.86 -10.73
CA MET A 53 -0.74 7.15 -9.69
C MET A 53 -0.29 8.27 -8.75
N VAL A 54 0.94 8.22 -8.24
CA VAL A 54 1.53 9.24 -7.37
C VAL A 54 1.73 10.55 -8.14
N ARG A 55 2.15 10.49 -9.41
CA ARG A 55 2.28 11.69 -10.26
C ARG A 55 0.91 12.33 -10.54
N ASN A 56 -0.13 11.53 -10.77
CA ASN A 56 -1.49 12.00 -11.03
C ASN A 56 -2.13 12.56 -9.74
N ALA A 57 -1.94 11.89 -8.59
CA ALA A 57 -2.36 12.37 -7.27
C ALA A 57 -1.65 13.67 -6.87
N MET A 58 -0.32 13.77 -7.08
CA MET A 58 0.41 15.02 -6.87
C MET A 58 -0.02 16.15 -7.83
N SER A 59 -0.42 15.82 -9.06
CA SER A 59 -0.93 16.83 -10.02
C SER A 59 -2.33 17.33 -9.65
N ASN A 60 -3.15 16.49 -9.03
CA ASN A 60 -4.46 16.86 -8.50
C ASN A 60 -4.30 17.69 -7.22
N ALA A 61 -3.40 17.31 -6.30
CA ALA A 61 -3.09 18.07 -5.08
C ALA A 61 -2.52 19.47 -5.39
N LYS A 62 -1.78 19.63 -6.49
CA LYS A 62 -1.30 20.95 -6.96
C LYS A 62 -2.43 21.88 -7.44
N GLN A 63 -3.54 21.32 -7.94
CA GLN A 63 -4.69 22.11 -8.42
C GLN A 63 -5.61 22.56 -7.28
N GLY A 64 -5.52 21.93 -6.10
CA GLY A 64 -6.36 22.20 -4.92
C GLY A 64 -5.95 23.38 -4.03
N GLY A 65 -4.84 24.07 -4.32
CA GLY A 65 -4.53 25.36 -3.69
C GLY A 65 -4.12 25.34 -2.21
N SER A 66 -2.83 25.22 -1.95
CA SER A 66 -2.01 25.99 -0.98
C SER A 66 -0.86 25.13 -0.45
N SER A 67 0.29 25.76 -0.23
CA SER A 67 1.55 25.14 0.20
C SER A 67 1.51 24.45 1.58
N GLY A 68 0.35 24.41 2.26
CA GLY A 68 0.09 23.82 3.57
C GLY A 68 -0.77 22.56 3.59
N ASP A 69 -1.14 22.01 2.43
CA ASP A 69 -2.05 20.86 2.30
C ASP A 69 -1.52 19.58 3.01
N PRO A 70 -2.25 19.04 4.01
CA PRO A 70 -1.96 17.75 4.65
C PRO A 70 -1.75 16.61 3.65
N VAL A 71 -2.49 16.61 2.54
CA VAL A 71 -2.40 15.58 1.50
C VAL A 71 -1.04 15.63 0.81
N ARG A 72 -0.52 16.82 0.52
CA ARG A 72 0.81 16.97 -0.09
C ARG A 72 1.92 16.41 0.81
N ARG A 73 1.86 16.69 2.13
CA ARG A 73 2.85 16.15 3.09
C ARG A 73 2.73 14.63 3.22
N TYR A 74 1.51 14.12 3.24
CA TYR A 74 1.25 12.67 3.18
C TYR A 74 1.87 12.03 1.93
N LEU A 75 1.61 12.56 0.73
CA LEU A 75 2.18 12.03 -0.52
C LEU A 75 3.70 12.06 -0.52
N LEU A 76 4.33 13.13 -0.02
CA LEU A 76 5.78 13.21 0.10
C LEU A 76 6.33 12.16 1.08
N ARG A 77 5.69 11.96 2.24
CA ARG A 77 6.06 10.89 3.18
C ARG A 77 5.95 9.52 2.53
N MET A 78 4.86 9.26 1.81
CA MET A 78 4.66 8.01 1.07
C MET A 78 5.79 7.77 0.06
N ILE A 79 6.17 8.78 -0.73
CA ILE A 79 7.28 8.68 -1.69
C ILE A 79 8.60 8.37 -0.98
N VAL A 80 8.93 9.11 0.08
CA VAL A 80 10.17 8.92 0.84
C VAL A 80 10.23 7.51 1.41
N VAL A 81 9.13 7.06 2.04
CA VAL A 81 9.03 5.71 2.61
C VAL A 81 9.13 4.65 1.51
N SER A 82 8.52 4.85 0.34
CA SER A 82 8.66 3.93 -0.80
C SER A 82 10.10 3.82 -1.29
N ILE A 83 10.81 4.94 -1.42
CA ILE A 83 12.22 4.93 -1.82
C ILE A 83 13.06 4.15 -0.79
N VAL A 84 12.87 4.42 0.51
CA VAL A 84 13.58 3.71 1.58
C VAL A 84 13.26 2.21 1.57
N TYR A 85 11.98 1.85 1.44
CA TYR A 85 11.55 0.45 1.38
C TYR A 85 12.18 -0.28 0.18
N LEU A 86 12.08 0.28 -1.02
CA LEU A 86 12.60 -0.37 -2.23
C LEU A 86 14.13 -0.44 -2.25
N SER A 87 14.81 0.63 -1.84
CA SER A 87 16.28 0.62 -1.72
C SER A 87 16.74 -0.38 -0.68
N SER A 88 16.04 -0.52 0.45
CA SER A 88 16.37 -1.50 1.48
C SER A 88 16.17 -2.94 0.99
N LEU A 89 15.10 -3.24 0.25
CA LEU A 89 14.90 -4.56 -0.35
C LEU A 89 15.98 -4.87 -1.37
N PHE A 90 16.30 -3.92 -2.24
CA PHE A 90 17.37 -4.08 -3.23
C PHE A 90 18.70 -4.35 -2.53
N LEU A 91 19.11 -3.52 -1.57
CA LEU A 91 20.34 -3.73 -0.81
C LEU A 91 20.36 -5.05 -0.06
N ALA A 92 19.28 -5.41 0.63
CA ALA A 92 19.17 -6.69 1.33
C ALA A 92 19.32 -7.88 0.35
N SER A 93 18.67 -7.83 -0.81
CA SER A 93 18.79 -8.89 -1.82
C SER A 93 20.16 -9.03 -2.46
N GLN A 94 20.96 -7.95 -2.51
CA GLN A 94 22.32 -7.97 -3.05
C GLN A 94 23.36 -8.39 -2.01
N LEU A 95 23.15 -8.00 -0.75
CA LEU A 95 24.13 -8.16 0.33
C LEU A 95 23.89 -9.39 1.20
N ILE A 96 22.66 -9.93 1.23
CA ILE A 96 22.33 -11.14 2.00
C ILE A 96 22.41 -12.34 1.07
N GLU A 97 23.38 -13.21 1.30
CA GLU A 97 23.48 -14.50 0.62
C GLU A 97 22.36 -15.44 1.09
N SER A 98 21.66 -16.03 0.12
CA SER A 98 20.60 -17.01 0.40
C SER A 98 21.20 -18.29 1.00
N GLY A 99 20.96 -18.53 2.29
CA GLY A 99 21.45 -19.72 3.00
C GLY A 99 22.79 -19.55 3.73
N GLY A 100 23.32 -18.33 3.82
CA GLY A 100 24.50 -18.02 4.63
C GLY A 100 24.21 -17.96 6.13
N ASP A 101 25.26 -17.93 6.94
CA ASP A 101 25.17 -17.84 8.40
C ASP A 101 24.50 -16.53 8.84
N ILE A 102 23.83 -16.58 10.00
CA ILE A 102 23.21 -15.40 10.62
C ILE A 102 24.31 -14.44 11.09
N THR A 103 24.57 -13.41 10.28
CA THR A 103 25.48 -12.33 10.65
C THR A 103 24.71 -11.14 11.23
N PRO A 104 25.29 -10.39 12.19
CA PRO A 104 24.66 -9.17 12.71
C PRO A 104 24.31 -8.16 11.60
N LEU A 105 25.13 -8.08 10.55
CA LEU A 105 24.89 -7.23 9.39
C LEU A 105 23.65 -7.68 8.60
N ALA A 106 23.49 -8.99 8.35
CA ALA A 106 22.32 -9.53 7.66
C ALA A 106 21.03 -9.26 8.45
N VAL A 107 21.06 -9.37 9.78
CA VAL A 107 19.91 -9.05 10.64
C VAL A 107 19.54 -7.57 10.50
N VAL A 108 20.50 -6.65 10.61
CA VAL A 108 20.23 -5.21 10.46
C VAL A 108 19.64 -4.91 9.09
N LEU A 109 20.23 -5.44 8.01
CA LEU A 109 19.76 -5.23 6.64
C LEU A 109 18.35 -5.79 6.41
N ALA A 110 18.02 -6.94 7.01
CA ALA A 110 16.69 -7.55 6.91
C ALA A 110 15.62 -6.78 7.70
N LEU A 111 15.99 -6.05 8.76
CA LEU A 111 15.07 -5.23 9.54
C LEU A 111 14.68 -3.91 8.84
N VAL A 112 15.57 -3.33 8.04
CA VAL A 112 15.32 -2.05 7.35
C VAL A 112 14.01 -2.04 6.54
N PRO A 113 13.72 -3.03 5.66
CA PRO A 113 12.45 -3.03 4.92
C PRO A 113 11.23 -3.15 5.84
N GLY A 114 11.34 -3.88 6.95
CA GLY A 114 10.27 -3.97 7.95
C GLY A 114 9.99 -2.61 8.61
N ILE A 115 11.05 -1.88 9.00
CA ILE A 115 10.94 -0.54 9.59
C ILE A 115 10.40 0.47 8.57
N ALA A 116 10.89 0.41 7.32
CA ALA A 116 10.36 1.22 6.24
C ALA A 116 8.87 0.96 6.03
N MET A 117 8.42 -0.29 6.15
CA MET A 117 7.00 -0.63 6.06
C MET A 117 6.17 0.06 7.14
N SER A 118 6.67 0.13 8.38
CA SER A 118 6.03 0.88 9.47
C SER A 118 5.85 2.38 9.14
N GLY A 119 6.75 2.94 8.32
CA GLY A 119 6.69 4.31 7.82
C GLY A 119 5.42 4.62 7.03
N TYR A 120 4.82 3.65 6.33
CA TYR A 120 3.57 3.87 5.61
C TYR A 120 2.39 4.11 6.57
N PHE A 121 2.30 3.33 7.64
CA PHE A 121 1.27 3.52 8.67
C PHE A 121 1.47 4.86 9.39
N TRP A 122 2.72 5.23 9.67
CA TRP A 122 3.03 6.56 10.21
C TRP A 122 2.61 7.70 9.28
N ALA A 123 2.79 7.56 7.96
CA ALA A 123 2.36 8.56 6.99
C ALA A 123 0.84 8.79 7.04
N ILE A 124 0.06 7.70 7.12
CA ILE A 124 -1.41 7.76 7.25
C ILE A 124 -1.83 8.32 8.61
N GLY A 125 -1.19 7.92 9.70
CA GLY A 125 -1.43 8.49 11.03
C GLY A 125 -1.15 9.99 11.06
N SER A 126 -0.06 10.43 10.42
CA SER A 126 0.28 11.84 10.30
C SER A 126 -0.74 12.62 9.48
N LEU A 127 -1.33 12.00 8.43
CA LEU A 127 -2.43 12.59 7.68
C LEU A 127 -3.65 12.85 8.57
N ILE A 128 -4.03 11.87 9.40
CA ILE A 128 -5.18 11.98 10.33
C ILE A 128 -4.97 13.14 11.31
N VAL A 129 -3.76 13.28 11.86
CA VAL A 129 -3.43 14.33 12.83
C VAL A 129 -3.40 15.72 12.19
N GLU A 130 -2.88 15.83 10.97
CA GLU A 130 -2.77 17.10 10.26
C GLU A 130 -4.07 17.56 9.60
N GLN A 131 -5.04 16.66 9.46
CA GLN A 131 -6.32 16.96 8.84
C GLN A 131 -7.13 17.93 9.71
N LYS A 132 -7.34 19.15 9.18
CA LYS A 132 -8.11 20.20 9.88
C LYS A 132 -9.63 20.01 9.77
N ASP A 133 -10.08 19.40 8.70
CA ASP A 133 -11.49 19.08 8.48
C ASP A 133 -11.85 17.79 9.22
N GLU A 134 -12.75 17.90 10.21
CA GLU A 134 -13.16 16.78 11.06
C GLU A 134 -13.94 15.71 10.30
N PHE A 135 -14.70 16.11 9.26
CA PHE A 135 -15.42 15.17 8.42
C PHE A 135 -14.43 14.34 7.59
N GLN A 136 -13.43 14.98 6.96
CA GLN A 136 -12.38 14.25 6.26
C GLN A 136 -11.59 13.35 7.20
N ARG A 137 -11.22 13.84 8.39
CA ARG A 137 -10.52 13.05 9.42
C ARG A 137 -11.33 11.81 9.81
N MET A 138 -12.63 11.95 10.02
CA MET A 138 -13.54 10.83 10.30
C MET A 138 -13.54 9.81 9.16
N LEU A 139 -13.60 10.26 7.89
CA LEU A 139 -13.58 9.36 6.74
C LEU A 139 -12.29 8.53 6.67
N VAL A 140 -11.12 9.15 6.89
CA VAL A 140 -9.81 8.45 6.89
C VAL A 140 -9.72 7.44 8.02
N VAL A 141 -10.14 7.82 9.23
CA VAL A 141 -10.17 6.91 10.38
C VAL A 141 -11.06 5.71 10.09
N ARG A 142 -12.25 5.94 9.52
CA ARG A 142 -13.17 4.87 9.15
C ARG A 142 -12.58 3.93 8.08
N GLN A 143 -11.89 4.47 7.08
CA GLN A 143 -11.16 3.65 6.10
C GLN A 143 -10.11 2.77 6.76
N ALA A 144 -9.30 3.32 7.66
CA ALA A 144 -8.27 2.59 8.38
C ALA A 144 -8.85 1.49 9.29
N LEU A 145 -10.00 1.74 9.93
CA LEU A 145 -10.68 0.74 10.75
C LEU A 145 -11.24 -0.41 9.89
N ILE A 146 -11.87 -0.11 8.76
CA ILE A 146 -12.35 -1.13 7.81
C ILE A 146 -11.18 -1.95 7.26
N ALA A 147 -10.09 -1.29 6.89
CA ALA A 147 -8.86 -1.93 6.44
C ALA A 147 -8.27 -2.88 7.49
N THR A 148 -8.23 -2.43 8.74
CA THR A 148 -7.72 -3.21 9.87
C THR A 148 -8.61 -4.41 10.15
N ALA A 149 -9.93 -4.26 10.13
CA ALA A 149 -10.86 -5.37 10.29
C ALA A 149 -10.64 -6.44 9.20
N ILE A 150 -10.55 -6.03 7.93
CA ILE A 150 -10.28 -6.96 6.81
C ILE A 150 -8.94 -7.67 7.01
N ALA A 151 -7.86 -6.92 7.23
CA ALA A 151 -6.52 -7.48 7.33
C ALA A 151 -6.37 -8.44 8.52
N LEU A 152 -6.86 -8.06 9.70
CA LEU A 152 -6.75 -8.90 10.90
C LEU A 152 -7.64 -10.13 10.84
N SER A 153 -8.86 -10.01 10.29
CA SER A 153 -9.74 -11.17 10.10
C SER A 153 -9.15 -12.15 9.11
N LEU A 154 -8.66 -11.69 7.95
CA LEU A 154 -8.01 -12.55 6.97
C LEU A 154 -6.72 -13.18 7.54
N ALA A 155 -5.90 -12.42 8.25
CA ALA A 155 -4.67 -12.91 8.89
C ALA A 155 -4.97 -14.01 9.90
N SER A 156 -5.96 -13.79 10.76
CA SER A 156 -6.35 -14.76 11.78
C SER A 156 -6.92 -16.02 11.15
N THR A 157 -7.85 -15.89 10.20
CA THR A 157 -8.44 -17.05 9.52
C THR A 157 -7.37 -17.85 8.78
N TRP A 158 -6.48 -17.20 8.03
CA TRP A 158 -5.40 -17.90 7.33
C TRP A 158 -4.41 -18.55 8.29
N GLY A 159 -4.02 -17.84 9.35
CA GLY A 159 -3.12 -18.38 10.38
C GLY A 159 -3.69 -19.64 11.05
N PHE A 160 -5.01 -19.68 11.29
CA PHE A 160 -5.67 -20.90 11.77
C PHE A 160 -5.66 -22.02 10.72
N LEU A 161 -5.98 -21.71 9.46
CA LEU A 161 -5.94 -22.72 8.39
C LEU A 161 -4.54 -23.30 8.21
N GLU A 162 -3.50 -22.47 8.31
CA GLU A 162 -2.10 -22.90 8.26
C GLU A 162 -1.74 -23.75 9.47
N SER A 163 -2.21 -23.39 10.67
CA SER A 163 -1.99 -24.17 11.90
C SER A 163 -2.61 -25.57 11.85
N PHE A 164 -3.67 -25.76 11.06
CA PHE A 164 -4.31 -27.05 10.81
C PHE A 164 -3.80 -27.76 9.55
N GLU A 165 -2.73 -27.25 8.92
CA GLU A 165 -2.13 -27.80 7.69
C GLU A 165 -3.12 -27.88 6.50
N LEU A 166 -4.14 -27.03 6.48
CA LEU A 166 -5.18 -27.01 5.43
C LEU A 166 -4.78 -26.17 4.21
N VAL A 167 -3.83 -25.24 4.38
CA VAL A 167 -3.37 -24.30 3.34
C VAL A 167 -1.86 -24.10 3.41
N GLY A 168 -1.27 -23.57 2.33
CA GLY A 168 0.16 -23.24 2.28
C GLY A 168 0.54 -22.03 3.15
N HIS A 169 1.82 -21.98 3.55
CA HIS A 169 2.39 -20.86 4.30
C HIS A 169 2.35 -19.56 3.49
N VAL A 170 1.86 -18.49 4.10
CA VAL A 170 1.85 -17.14 3.51
C VAL A 170 2.78 -16.24 4.30
N HIS A 171 3.72 -15.62 3.60
CA HIS A 171 4.65 -14.68 4.22
C HIS A 171 3.93 -13.45 4.79
N ALA A 172 4.36 -12.99 5.96
CA ALA A 172 3.69 -11.93 6.71
C ALA A 172 3.57 -10.59 5.97
N TYR A 173 4.42 -10.32 4.97
CA TYR A 173 4.38 -9.09 4.17
C TYR A 173 3.12 -8.96 3.28
N TRP A 174 2.33 -10.03 3.12
CA TRP A 174 1.06 -10.00 2.41
C TRP A 174 -0.06 -9.30 3.20
N TRP A 175 -0.01 -9.31 4.54
CA TRP A 175 -1.06 -8.72 5.38
C TRP A 175 -1.18 -7.20 5.23
N PRO A 176 -0.07 -6.42 5.19
CA PRO A 176 -0.15 -5.01 4.86
C PRO A 176 -0.73 -4.73 3.46
N ILE A 177 -0.49 -5.59 2.47
CA ILE A 177 -1.08 -5.43 1.13
C ILE A 177 -2.60 -5.60 1.20
N ALA A 178 -3.08 -6.62 1.92
CA ALA A 178 -4.50 -6.81 2.19
C ALA A 178 -5.10 -5.62 2.96
N TRP A 179 -4.33 -5.02 3.87
CA TRP A 179 -4.73 -3.80 4.57
C TRP A 179 -4.90 -2.61 3.61
N PHE A 180 -3.94 -2.37 2.71
CA PHE A 180 -4.07 -1.32 1.68
C PHE A 180 -5.29 -1.55 0.77
N PHE A 181 -5.57 -2.80 0.40
CA PHE A 181 -6.82 -3.14 -0.31
C PHE A 181 -8.05 -2.72 0.51
N GLY A 182 -8.05 -3.03 1.80
CA GLY A 182 -9.11 -2.66 2.73
C GLY A 182 -9.34 -1.15 2.87
N LEU A 183 -8.32 -0.30 2.69
CA LEU A 183 -8.53 1.16 2.64
C LEU A 183 -9.41 1.56 1.46
N GLY A 184 -9.24 0.90 0.31
CA GLY A 184 -10.10 1.10 -0.85
C GLY A 184 -11.53 0.65 -0.60
N VAL A 185 -11.71 -0.52 0.00
CA VAL A 185 -13.04 -1.00 0.42
C VAL A 185 -13.69 0.01 1.37
N GLY A 186 -12.92 0.55 2.32
CA GLY A 186 -13.36 1.63 3.20
C GLY A 186 -13.76 2.90 2.45
N ALA A 187 -13.04 3.27 1.39
CA ALA A 187 -13.37 4.43 0.56
C ALA A 187 -14.68 4.25 -0.21
N ILE A 188 -14.95 3.04 -0.72
CA ILE A 188 -16.24 2.69 -1.32
C ILE A 188 -17.35 2.75 -0.27
N ALA A 189 -17.14 2.14 0.90
CA ALA A 189 -18.10 2.14 1.99
C ALA A 189 -18.43 3.55 2.48
N ASN A 190 -17.44 4.45 2.50
CA ASN A 190 -17.64 5.88 2.78
C ASN A 190 -18.45 6.56 1.68
N LYS A 191 -18.14 6.29 0.41
CA LYS A 191 -18.87 6.87 -0.71
C LYS A 191 -20.35 6.48 -0.72
N ILE A 192 -20.66 5.22 -0.42
CA ILE A 192 -22.04 4.71 -0.36
C ILE A 192 -22.82 5.37 0.79
N GLN A 193 -22.20 5.52 1.97
CA GLN A 193 -22.91 6.00 3.15
C GLN A 193 -22.96 7.52 3.29
N HIS A 194 -21.91 8.22 2.85
CA HIS A 194 -21.74 9.65 3.09
C HIS A 194 -21.67 10.47 1.81
N GLY A 195 -21.81 9.85 0.63
CA GLY A 195 -21.70 10.52 -0.68
C GLY A 195 -20.29 10.99 -1.03
N ALA A 196 -19.32 10.90 -0.10
CA ALA A 196 -17.94 11.31 -0.26
C ALA A 196 -17.00 10.16 0.07
N ALA A 197 -16.05 9.87 -0.82
CA ALA A 197 -15.01 8.87 -0.59
C ALA A 197 -13.81 9.42 0.23
N GLY A 198 -13.82 10.72 0.54
CA GLY A 198 -12.62 11.49 0.93
C GLY A 198 -11.93 12.14 -0.27
N GLU A 199 -12.71 12.62 -1.26
CA GLU A 199 -12.26 13.03 -2.60
C GLU A 199 -11.44 14.33 -2.65
N SER A 200 -11.11 14.91 -1.48
CA SER A 200 -10.05 15.91 -1.37
C SER A 200 -8.64 15.31 -1.23
N MET A 201 -8.49 13.98 -1.41
CA MET A 201 -7.20 13.29 -1.57
C MET A 201 -6.75 13.19 -3.04
#